data_AF-A0A967D7X9-F1
#
_entry.id   AF-A0A967D7X9-F1
#
_cell.length_a   1.000
_cell.length_b   1.000
_cell.length_c   1.000
_cell.angle_alpha   90.00
_cell.angle_beta   90.00
_cell.angle_gamma   90.00
#
_symmetry.space_group_name_H-M   'P 1'
#
loop_
_entity.id
_entity.type
_entity.pdbx_description
1 polymer ?
#
loop_
_entity_poly.entity_id
_entity_poly.type
_entity_poly.pdbx_seq_one_letter_code
_entity_poly.pdbx_strand_id
1 'polypeptide(L)'
;MSHTGHSAESRGLSLHEVTRRVQKLIAVAERTTHPDESDAFSRKAAELIARYRLSAEALRPRQPDEYVIHELVLGRGAYVRARFSLLSGVADAMGCLATFLTGPSGTTAQISGPLREVEAVEVLYHSLHQQMATQVSKQRRTTSA
;
A
#
# COMPACT_ATOMS: atom_id res chain seq x y z
N MET A 1 4.69 34.01 9.57
CA MET A 1 3.22 34.08 9.53
C MET A 1 2.75 33.07 8.50
N SER A 2 1.77 32.24 8.89
CA SER A 2 0.91 31.42 8.01
C SER A 2 1.57 30.20 7.34
N HIS A 3 1.02 28.99 7.33
CA HIS A 3 -0.12 28.40 8.04
C HIS A 3 0.08 26.87 8.04
N THR A 4 0.20 26.31 9.25
CA THR A 4 -0.50 25.12 9.76
C THR A 4 -1.28 24.28 8.74
N GLY A 5 -0.68 23.16 8.31
CA GLY A 5 -1.35 22.12 7.50
C GLY A 5 -1.37 20.72 8.16
N HIS A 6 -1.02 20.59 9.44
CA HIS A 6 -0.81 19.28 10.08
C HIS A 6 -1.95 18.84 11.03
N SER A 7 -3.20 19.27 10.80
CA SER A 7 -4.26 19.08 11.81
C SER A 7 -5.52 18.34 11.34
N ALA A 8 -5.53 17.69 10.18
CA ALA A 8 -6.72 16.99 9.67
C ALA A 8 -6.70 15.45 9.84
N GLU A 9 -5.55 14.80 10.04
CA GLU A 9 -5.46 13.33 10.13
C GLU A 9 -5.68 12.76 11.54
N SER A 10 -5.72 13.59 12.58
CA SER A 10 -5.72 13.17 13.99
C SER A 10 -7.12 13.13 14.65
N ARG A 11 -8.21 13.07 13.87
CA ARG A 11 -9.60 13.11 14.38
C ARG A 11 -10.43 11.84 14.23
N GLY A 12 -9.84 10.74 13.79
CA GLY A 12 -10.41 9.41 13.97
C GLY A 12 -9.47 8.60 14.84
N LEU A 13 -10.02 7.76 15.74
CA LEU A 13 -9.42 6.43 15.84
C LEU A 13 -9.22 5.96 14.40
N SER A 14 -7.99 5.66 13.98
CA SER A 14 -7.74 5.26 12.60
C SER A 14 -8.71 4.14 12.29
N LEU A 15 -9.47 4.20 11.20
CA LEU A 15 -10.51 3.21 10.90
C LEU A 15 -9.97 1.77 11.01
N HIS A 16 -8.67 1.60 10.73
CA HIS A 16 -7.90 0.38 10.97
C HIS A 16 -7.86 -0.09 12.43
N GLU A 17 -7.69 0.82 13.39
CA GLU A 17 -7.72 0.52 14.83
C GLU A 17 -9.11 0.03 15.25
N VAL A 18 -10.17 0.67 14.74
CA VAL A 18 -11.56 0.26 15.00
C VAL A 18 -11.82 -1.12 14.40
N THR A 19 -11.45 -1.35 13.14
CA THR A 19 -11.53 -2.66 12.48
C THR A 19 -10.80 -3.74 13.29
N ARG A 20 -9.56 -3.47 13.71
CA ARG A 20 -8.77 -4.40 14.53
C ARG A 20 -9.45 -4.69 15.87
N ARG A 21 -10.07 -3.68 16.49
CA ARG A 21 -10.81 -3.85 17.74
C ARG A 21 -12.05 -4.72 17.54
N VAL A 22 -12.80 -4.53 16.47
CA VAL A 22 -13.97 -5.36 16.13
C VAL A 22 -13.56 -6.81 15.88
N GLN A 23 -12.52 -7.04 15.05
CA GLN A 23 -11.97 -8.38 14.81
C GLN A 23 -11.60 -9.08 16.13
N LYS A 24 -10.95 -8.35 17.05
CA LYS A 24 -10.61 -8.88 18.38
C LYS A 24 -11.84 -9.24 19.21
N LEU A 25 -12.89 -8.41 19.20
CA LEU A 25 -14.12 -8.68 19.95
C LEU A 25 -14.82 -9.94 19.43
N ILE A 26 -14.92 -10.09 18.11
CA ILE A 26 -15.51 -11.28 17.46
C ILE A 26 -14.70 -12.52 17.85
N ALA A 27 -13.38 -12.49 17.71
CA ALA A 27 -12.52 -13.63 18.05
C ALA A 27 -12.61 -14.03 19.54
N VAL A 28 -12.81 -13.07 20.45
CA VAL A 28 -13.01 -13.37 21.88
C VAL A 28 -14.40 -13.96 22.13
N ALA A 29 -15.44 -13.43 21.48
CA ALA A 29 -16.80 -13.96 21.59
C ALA A 29 -16.91 -15.42 21.14
N GLU A 30 -16.18 -15.79 20.08
CA GLU A 30 -16.13 -17.17 19.54
C GLU A 30 -15.34 -18.14 20.42
N ARG A 31 -14.38 -17.64 21.21
CA ARG A 31 -13.48 -18.48 22.02
C ARG A 31 -13.93 -18.67 23.47
N THR A 32 -14.71 -17.74 24.03
CA THR A 32 -15.16 -17.84 25.43
C THR A 32 -16.21 -18.93 25.59
N THR A 33 -16.17 -19.64 26.74
CA THR A 33 -17.15 -20.66 27.11
C THR A 33 -18.32 -20.08 27.92
N HIS A 34 -18.26 -18.80 28.31
CA HIS A 34 -19.31 -18.13 29.08
C HIS A 34 -20.31 -17.44 28.14
N PRO A 35 -21.60 -17.85 28.15
CA PRO A 35 -22.60 -17.29 27.22
C PRO A 35 -22.80 -15.77 27.35
N ASP A 36 -22.86 -15.27 28.59
CA ASP A 36 -23.08 -13.84 28.85
C ASP A 36 -21.91 -12.97 28.37
N GLU A 37 -20.68 -13.47 28.49
CA GLU A 37 -19.49 -12.79 27.97
C GLU A 37 -19.50 -12.78 26.44
N SER A 38 -19.82 -13.92 25.83
CA SER A 38 -19.90 -14.04 24.36
C SER A 38 -20.91 -13.04 23.78
N ASP A 39 -22.08 -12.93 24.39
CA ASP A 39 -23.12 -11.97 24.00
C ASP A 39 -22.67 -10.51 24.22
N ALA A 40 -22.04 -10.20 25.36
CA ALA A 40 -21.52 -8.86 25.63
C ALA A 40 -20.47 -8.41 24.59
N PHE A 41 -19.54 -9.29 24.22
CA PHE A 41 -18.54 -9.00 23.18
C PHE A 41 -19.17 -8.86 21.79
N SER A 42 -20.13 -9.73 21.45
CA SER A 42 -20.86 -9.69 20.18
C SER A 42 -21.66 -8.40 20.01
N ARG A 43 -22.38 -7.97 21.05
CA ARG A 43 -23.10 -6.70 21.07
C ARG A 43 -22.16 -5.51 20.88
N LYS A 44 -20.99 -5.52 21.54
CA LYS A 44 -20.02 -4.43 21.39
C LYS A 44 -19.42 -4.39 19.99
N ALA A 45 -19.16 -5.54 19.38
CA ALA A 45 -18.72 -5.62 17.99
C ALA A 45 -19.78 -5.03 17.04
N ALA A 46 -21.05 -5.43 17.20
CA ALA A 46 -22.17 -4.92 16.40
C ALA A 46 -22.35 -3.39 16.53
N GLU A 47 -22.23 -2.84 17.74
CA GLU A 47 -22.27 -1.39 17.98
C GLU A 47 -21.19 -0.65 17.17
N LEU A 48 -19.95 -1.15 17.20
CA LEU A 48 -18.84 -0.54 16.46
C LEU A 48 -19.01 -0.67 14.94
N ILE A 49 -19.49 -1.81 14.45
CA ILE A 49 -19.78 -2.02 13.03
C ILE A 49 -20.80 -0.99 12.55
N ALA A 50 -21.91 -0.84 13.29
CA ALA A 50 -22.97 0.12 12.95
C ALA A 50 -22.48 1.56 13.03
N ARG A 51 -21.75 1.92 14.10
CA ARG A 51 -21.26 3.29 14.34
C ARG A 51 -20.26 3.75 13.27
N TYR A 52 -19.38 2.86 12.82
CA TYR A 52 -18.33 3.18 11.84
C TYR A 52 -18.65 2.68 10.42
N ARG A 53 -19.86 2.15 10.20
CA ARG A 53 -20.34 1.61 8.91
C ARG A 53 -19.35 0.63 8.27
N LEU A 54 -18.79 -0.28 9.08
CA LEU A 54 -17.83 -1.26 8.61
C LEU A 54 -18.52 -2.30 7.71
N SER A 55 -17.92 -2.60 6.56
CA SER A 55 -18.38 -3.69 5.70
C SER A 55 -17.81 -5.03 6.17
N ALA A 56 -18.49 -6.13 5.84
CA ALA A 56 -17.97 -7.47 6.11
C ALA A 56 -16.57 -7.67 5.49
N GLU A 57 -16.34 -7.13 4.29
CA GLU A 57 -15.04 -7.19 3.60
C GLU A 57 -13.94 -6.46 4.39
N ALA A 58 -14.24 -5.28 4.95
CA ALA A 58 -13.28 -4.54 5.78
C ALA A 58 -12.90 -5.29 7.07
N LEU A 59 -13.79 -6.16 7.57
CA LEU A 59 -13.55 -6.97 8.76
C LEU A 59 -12.84 -8.29 8.47
N ARG A 60 -12.71 -8.69 7.20
CA ARG A 60 -12.02 -9.95 6.86
C ARG A 60 -10.59 -9.88 7.38
N PRO A 61 -10.13 -10.88 8.17
CA PRO A 61 -8.76 -10.92 8.60
C PRO A 61 -7.88 -10.89 7.35
N ARG A 62 -7.01 -9.88 7.24
CA ARG A 62 -6.01 -9.90 6.19
C ARG A 62 -5.02 -11.00 6.56
N GLN A 63 -4.99 -12.06 5.76
CA GLN A 63 -3.95 -13.05 5.90
C GLN A 63 -2.61 -12.35 5.66
N PRO A 64 -1.57 -12.64 6.46
CA PRO A 64 -0.24 -12.13 6.16
C PRO A 64 0.12 -12.58 4.75
N ASP A 65 0.32 -11.60 3.86
CA ASP A 65 0.72 -11.87 2.49
C ASP A 65 2.13 -12.47 2.51
N GLU A 66 2.42 -13.35 1.55
CA GLU A 66 3.77 -13.88 1.36
C GLU A 66 4.74 -12.73 1.09
N TYR A 67 5.87 -12.72 1.79
CA TYR A 67 6.96 -11.81 1.48
C TYR A 67 7.73 -12.33 0.28
N VAL A 68 7.78 -11.53 -0.79
CA VAL A 68 8.38 -11.91 -2.06
C VAL A 68 9.46 -10.92 -2.46
N ILE A 69 10.35 -11.37 -3.35
CA ILE A 69 11.28 -10.53 -4.09
C ILE A 69 10.92 -10.65 -5.56
N HIS A 70 10.58 -9.54 -6.19
CA HIS A 70 10.29 -9.47 -7.61
C HIS A 70 11.39 -8.73 -8.36
N GLU A 71 11.84 -9.28 -9.49
CA GLU A 71 12.90 -8.70 -10.30
C GLU A 71 12.33 -7.96 -11.52
N LEU A 72 12.74 -6.70 -11.69
CA LEU A 72 12.34 -5.86 -12.80
C LEU A 72 13.56 -5.37 -13.58
N VAL A 73 13.65 -5.74 -14.86
CA VAL A 73 14.76 -5.34 -15.72
C VAL A 73 14.64 -3.86 -16.11
N LEU A 74 15.57 -3.03 -15.64
CA LEU A 74 15.66 -1.62 -16.03
C LEU A 74 16.54 -1.41 -17.25
N GLY A 75 17.32 -2.41 -17.65
CA GLY A 75 18.17 -2.37 -18.84
C GLY A 75 19.40 -1.47 -18.68
N ARG A 76 19.77 -0.73 -19.73
CA ARG A 76 21.03 0.05 -19.81
C ARG A 76 20.79 1.49 -20.23
N GLY A 77 21.81 2.33 -20.05
CA GLY A 77 21.87 3.70 -20.58
C GLY A 77 21.48 4.79 -19.57
N ALA A 78 21.47 6.03 -20.07
CA ALA A 78 21.35 7.25 -19.24
C ALA A 78 20.07 7.31 -18.39
N TYR A 79 19.01 6.60 -18.78
CA TYR A 79 17.71 6.65 -18.10
C TYR A 79 17.51 5.57 -17.03
N VAL A 80 18.49 4.69 -16.79
CA VAL A 80 18.37 3.65 -15.76
C VAL A 80 18.19 4.26 -14.38
N ARG A 81 18.98 5.28 -14.03
CA ARG A 81 18.90 5.95 -12.72
C ARG A 81 17.55 6.64 -12.51
N ALA A 82 17.01 7.28 -13.54
CA ALA A 82 15.71 7.92 -13.48
C ALA A 82 14.57 6.89 -13.31
N ARG A 83 14.62 5.78 -14.05
CA ARG A 83 13.68 4.65 -13.89
C ARG A 83 13.73 4.03 -12.50
N PHE A 84 14.93 3.79 -11.99
CA PHE A 84 15.11 3.28 -10.63
C PHE A 84 14.61 4.26 -9.56
N SER A 85 14.83 5.56 -9.75
CA SER A 85 14.32 6.60 -8.82
C SER A 85 12.79 6.64 -8.79
N LEU A 86 12.13 6.51 -9.94
CA LEU A 86 10.66 6.38 -10.00
C LEU A 86 10.19 5.13 -9.26
N LEU A 87 10.79 3.97 -9.58
CA LEU A 87 10.45 2.71 -8.94
C LEU A 87 10.63 2.77 -7.42
N SER A 88 11.74 3.33 -6.95
CA SER A 88 12.05 3.44 -5.53
C SER A 88 11.05 4.32 -4.79
N GLY A 89 10.64 5.44 -5.40
CA GLY A 89 9.61 6.31 -4.82
C GLY A 89 8.24 5.63 -4.72
N VAL A 90 7.87 4.83 -5.73
CA VAL A 90 6.63 4.04 -5.68
C VAL A 90 6.73 2.93 -4.63
N ALA A 91 7.86 2.23 -4.56
CA ALA A 91 8.08 1.18 -3.56
C ALA A 91 7.99 1.73 -2.14
N ASP A 92 8.66 2.84 -1.85
CA ASP A 92 8.64 3.49 -0.54
C ASP A 92 7.21 3.90 -0.12
N ALA A 93 6.46 4.51 -1.04
CA ALA A 93 5.07 4.88 -0.80
C ALA A 93 4.14 3.69 -0.51
N MET A 94 4.50 2.51 -1.02
CA MET A 94 3.76 1.25 -0.81
C MET A 94 4.30 0.43 0.38
N GLY A 95 5.33 0.90 1.09
CA GLY A 95 5.97 0.17 2.19
C GLY A 95 6.87 -0.98 1.73
N CYS A 96 7.32 -0.96 0.48
CA CYS A 96 8.25 -1.93 -0.12
C CYS A 96 9.67 -1.34 -0.21
N LEU A 97 10.67 -2.22 -0.30
CA LEU A 97 12.06 -1.85 -0.54
C LEU A 97 12.44 -2.12 -2.00
N ALA A 98 12.99 -1.11 -2.68
CA ALA A 98 13.61 -1.29 -3.99
C ALA A 98 15.14 -1.22 -3.86
N THR A 99 15.82 -2.27 -4.30
CA THR A 99 17.28 -2.32 -4.48
C THR A 99 17.61 -2.62 -5.94
N PHE A 100 18.90 -2.61 -6.31
CA PHE A 100 19.29 -2.96 -7.67
C PHE A 100 20.62 -3.72 -7.69
N LEU A 101 20.76 -4.56 -8.71
CA LEU A 101 21.98 -5.24 -9.10
C LEU A 101 22.37 -4.77 -10.49
N THR A 102 23.67 -4.58 -10.72
CA THR A 102 24.22 -4.28 -12.04
C THR A 102 25.03 -5.47 -12.53
N GLY A 103 24.76 -5.91 -13.75
CA GLY A 103 25.44 -7.06 -14.36
C GLY A 103 25.64 -6.96 -15.88
N PRO A 104 26.07 -8.06 -16.51
CA PRO A 104 26.35 -8.15 -17.95
C PRO A 104 25.14 -7.93 -18.86
N SER A 105 23.92 -7.94 -18.33
CA SER A 105 22.69 -7.64 -19.09
C SER A 105 22.12 -6.24 -18.82
N GLY A 106 22.66 -5.53 -17.82
CA GLY A 106 22.21 -4.18 -17.44
C GLY A 106 21.92 -4.10 -15.95
N THR A 107 21.02 -3.19 -15.58
CA THR A 107 20.54 -3.06 -14.21
C THR A 107 19.21 -3.78 -14.05
N THR A 108 19.13 -4.61 -13.01
CA THR A 108 17.90 -5.28 -12.57
C THR A 108 17.56 -4.71 -11.20
N ALA A 109 16.34 -4.19 -11.05
CA ALA A 109 15.82 -3.80 -9.76
C ALA A 109 15.21 -5.01 -9.04
N GLN A 110 15.33 -5.06 -7.72
CA GLN A 110 14.69 -6.04 -6.87
C GLN A 110 13.73 -5.31 -5.93
N ILE A 111 12.46 -5.72 -5.95
CA ILE A 111 11.39 -5.14 -5.15
C ILE A 111 11.03 -6.17 -4.09
N SER A 112 11.22 -5.83 -2.81
CA SER A 112 10.98 -6.73 -1.69
C SER A 112 9.85 -6.21 -0.83
N GLY A 113 8.87 -7.05 -0.51
CA GLY A 113 7.71 -6.68 0.29
C GLY A 113 6.62 -7.76 0.28
N PRO A 114 5.46 -7.50 0.89
CA PRO A 114 4.33 -8.40 0.79
C PRO A 114 3.79 -8.43 -0.66
N LEU A 115 3.37 -9.61 -1.12
CA LEU A 115 3.04 -9.89 -2.53
C LEU A 115 2.13 -8.84 -3.16
N ARG A 116 1.03 -8.48 -2.49
CA ARG A 116 0.04 -7.53 -3.02
C ARG A 116 0.61 -6.13 -3.22
N GLU A 117 1.44 -5.69 -2.28
CA GLU A 117 2.13 -4.40 -2.35
C GLU A 117 3.18 -4.43 -3.47
N VAL A 118 3.90 -5.53 -3.64
CA VAL A 118 4.87 -5.70 -4.74
C VAL A 118 4.16 -5.68 -6.10
N GLU A 119 3.04 -6.39 -6.26
CA GLU A 119 2.21 -6.36 -7.48
C GLU A 119 1.67 -4.94 -7.76
N ALA A 120 1.23 -4.23 -6.71
CA ALA A 120 0.76 -2.86 -6.85
C ALA A 120 1.90 -1.90 -7.27
N VAL A 121 3.11 -2.07 -6.72
CA VAL A 121 4.30 -1.31 -7.12
C VAL A 121 4.60 -1.53 -8.60
N GLU A 122 4.54 -2.77 -9.09
CA GLU A 122 4.80 -3.08 -10.50
C GLU A 122 3.79 -2.38 -11.42
N VAL A 123 2.49 -2.48 -11.12
CA VAL A 123 1.42 -1.85 -11.90
C VAL A 123 1.58 -0.32 -11.93
N LEU A 124 1.80 0.29 -10.76
CA LEU A 124 1.95 1.74 -10.63
C LEU A 124 3.21 2.24 -11.33
N TYR A 125 4.34 1.55 -11.18
CA TYR A 125 5.58 1.88 -11.88
C TYR A 125 5.37 1.90 -13.40
N HIS A 126 4.78 0.86 -13.97
CA HIS A 126 4.55 0.78 -15.42
C HIS A 126 3.63 1.91 -15.91
N SER A 127 2.54 2.17 -15.19
CA SER A 127 1.61 3.26 -15.52
C SER A 127 2.30 4.63 -15.49
N LEU A 128 3.01 4.95 -14.41
CA LEU A 128 3.72 6.22 -14.25
C LEU A 128 4.87 6.37 -15.25
N HIS A 129 5.59 5.28 -15.53
CA HIS A 129 6.66 5.30 -16.51
C HIS A 129 6.14 5.61 -17.93
N GLN A 130 5.02 4.99 -18.32
CA GLN A 130 4.34 5.30 -19.59
C GLN A 130 3.86 6.75 -19.62
N GLN A 131 3.24 7.23 -18.53
CA GLN A 131 2.81 8.62 -18.43
C GLN A 131 3.97 9.61 -18.61
N MET A 132 5.11 9.38 -17.96
CA MET A 132 6.31 10.20 -18.13
C MET A 132 6.79 10.24 -19.59
N ALA A 133 6.82 9.09 -20.28
CA ALA A 133 7.22 9.03 -21.68
C ALA A 133 6.28 9.84 -22.61
N THR A 134 4.96 9.80 -22.35
CA THR A 134 3.99 10.57 -23.12
C THR A 134 4.10 12.07 -22.89
N GLN A 135 4.35 12.51 -21.64
CA GLN A 135 4.47 13.94 -21.30
C GLN A 135 5.72 14.56 -21.93
N VAL A 136 6.87 13.88 -21.85
CA VAL A 136 8.11 14.32 -22.51
C VAL A 136 7.91 14.49 -24.03
N SER A 137 7.17 13.58 -24.66
CA SER A 137 6.87 13.63 -26.10
C SER A 137 5.93 14.78 -26.48
N LYS A 138 5.04 15.22 -25.59
CA LYS A 138 4.18 16.39 -25.79
C LYS A 138 5.00 17.68 -25.69
N GLN A 139 5.85 17.80 -24.67
CA GLN A 139 6.65 19.00 -24.42
C GLN A 139 7.73 19.24 -25.49
N ARG A 140 8.27 18.17 -26.08
CA ARG A 140 9.18 18.27 -27.23
C ARG A 140 8.48 18.89 -28.44
N ARG A 141 7.22 18.53 -28.72
CA ARG A 141 6.45 19.07 -29.85
C ARG A 141 6.09 20.54 -29.68
N THR A 142 5.82 20.99 -28.45
CA THR A 142 5.49 22.40 -28.17
C THR A 142 6.70 23.33 -28.20
N THR A 143 7.92 22.80 -28.03
CA THR A 143 9.15 23.62 -28.02
C THR A 143 9.75 23.78 -29.43
N SER A 144 9.32 22.95 -30.38
CA SER A 144 9.75 23.01 -31.79
C SER A 144 8.78 23.75 -32.72
N ALA A 145 7.83 24.51 -32.15
CA ALA A 145 6.90 25.40 -32.84
C ALA A 145 7.17 26.84 -32.39
#